data_AF-A0A2V8L9V7-F1
#
_entry.id   AF-A0A2V8L9V7-F1
#
_cell.length_a   1.000
_cell.length_b   1.000
_cell.length_c   1.000
_cell.angle_alpha   90.00
_cell.angle_beta   90.00
_cell.angle_gamma   90.00
#
_symmetry.space_group_name_H-M   'P 1'
#
loop_
_entity.id
_entity.type
_entity.pdbx_description
1 polymer ?
#
loop_
_entity_poly.entity_id
_entity_poly.type
_entity_poly.pdbx_seq_one_letter_code
_entity_poly.pdbx_strand_id
1 'polypeptide(L)'
;MLQICALVLALPFQQAVNSATVSGHIEDQTGASIAAASVTIRGVDRNQSATTTTDERGRFRFLYLPVGSYELRVDKPGFAPTTAKLTLSVGQTLDVPIQMSVASVIAEVKVEEDLPIIELARTQVSETIAPQEVDSLPLNGRNYLDLALLVPGVSRTNTGNNERFAETSAVPGTGISVAGQRNLGNGFVVDGLSANDDAADLAGTFFSPEVIHEFQVIASGGIAEFGRASGGVVNVVTQSGTNDWRGKLYGFLRNQRLDATNIFAAADPATGKRIRSPLTQGQYGASAGGPLRRDRAFL
;
A
#
# COMPACT_ATOMS: atom_id res chain seq x y z
N MET A 1 45.98 -7.44 -29.91
CA MET A 1 44.87 -6.49 -30.20
C MET A 1 43.68 -6.98 -29.38
N LEU A 2 43.53 -6.50 -28.15
CA LEU A 2 42.55 -7.01 -27.18
C LEU A 2 41.26 -6.21 -27.36
N GLN A 3 40.22 -6.84 -27.91
CA GLN A 3 38.88 -6.26 -28.06
C GLN A 3 38.16 -6.31 -26.71
N ILE A 4 37.97 -5.14 -26.09
CA ILE A 4 37.08 -4.95 -24.94
C ILE A 4 35.66 -4.85 -25.49
N CYS A 5 34.87 -5.90 -25.28
CA CYS A 5 33.45 -5.92 -25.63
C CYS A 5 32.68 -5.16 -24.54
N ALA A 6 32.12 -4.00 -24.88
CA ALA A 6 31.32 -3.20 -23.97
C ALA A 6 29.96 -3.87 -23.73
N LEU A 7 29.76 -4.40 -22.53
CA LEU A 7 28.47 -4.92 -22.06
C LEU A 7 27.56 -3.73 -21.74
N VAL A 8 26.64 -3.40 -22.64
CA VAL A 8 25.57 -2.43 -22.38
C VAL A 8 24.58 -3.09 -21.43
N LEU A 9 24.64 -2.74 -20.14
CA LEU A 9 23.56 -3.00 -19.19
C LEU A 9 22.35 -2.15 -19.59
N ALA A 10 21.45 -2.70 -20.39
CA ALA A 10 20.09 -2.21 -20.45
C ALA A 10 19.42 -2.61 -19.13
N LEU A 11 19.35 -1.69 -18.17
CA LEU A 11 18.50 -1.84 -17.00
C LEU A 11 17.06 -1.93 -17.50
N PRO A 12 16.35 -3.06 -17.35
CA PRO A 12 14.92 -3.07 -17.56
C PRO A 12 14.33 -2.11 -16.51
N PHE A 13 13.68 -1.03 -16.97
CA PHE A 13 12.74 -0.29 -16.13
C PHE A 13 11.57 -1.24 -15.86
N GLN A 14 11.69 -2.09 -14.83
CA GLN A 14 10.53 -2.77 -14.29
C GLN A 14 9.60 -1.70 -13.73
N GLN A 15 8.37 -1.67 -14.25
CA GLN A 15 7.31 -0.86 -13.67
C GLN A 15 7.04 -1.42 -12.28
N ALA A 16 7.44 -0.69 -11.25
CA ALA A 16 7.16 -1.08 -9.88
C ALA A 16 5.68 -0.79 -9.60
N VAL A 17 4.89 -1.84 -9.38
CA VAL A 17 3.43 -1.80 -9.13
C VAL A 17 3.10 -1.29 -7.72
N ASN A 18 4.09 -0.78 -6.99
CA ASN A 18 4.00 -0.23 -5.64
C ASN A 18 3.97 1.31 -5.63
N SER A 19 3.62 1.93 -6.75
CA SER A 19 3.64 3.38 -6.93
C SER A 19 2.26 3.94 -7.26
N ALA A 20 2.13 5.26 -7.11
CA ALA A 20 0.93 6.02 -7.45
C ALA A 20 1.14 6.86 -8.70
N THR A 21 0.04 7.16 -9.38
CA THR A 21 0.00 8.08 -10.52
C THR A 21 -0.84 9.30 -10.16
N VAL A 22 -0.34 10.48 -10.49
CA VAL A 22 -1.09 11.74 -10.34
C VAL A 22 -1.28 12.35 -11.73
N SER A 23 -2.52 12.50 -12.15
CA SER A 23 -2.92 13.30 -13.29
C SER A 23 -3.74 14.49 -12.85
N GLY A 24 -4.00 15.41 -13.76
CA GLY A 24 -4.94 16.49 -13.51
C GLY A 24 -5.09 17.38 -14.72
N HIS A 25 -6.01 18.33 -14.57
CA HIS A 25 -6.25 19.38 -15.54
C HIS A 25 -6.30 20.72 -14.81
N ILE A 26 -5.81 21.76 -15.49
CA ILE A 26 -5.70 23.10 -14.94
C ILE A 26 -6.57 24.04 -15.76
N GLU A 27 -7.48 24.72 -15.06
CA GLU A 27 -8.44 25.65 -15.65
C GLU A 27 -8.40 27.01 -14.92
N ASP A 28 -8.90 28.05 -15.56
CA ASP A 28 -9.13 29.35 -14.93
C ASP A 28 -10.54 29.46 -14.32
N GLN A 29 -10.85 30.61 -13.73
CA GLN A 29 -12.18 30.89 -13.16
C GLN A 29 -13.32 30.88 -14.19
N THR A 30 -13.01 30.95 -15.49
CA THR A 30 -13.99 30.90 -16.59
C THR A 30 -14.18 29.48 -17.14
N GLY A 31 -13.40 28.50 -16.67
CA GLY A 31 -13.38 27.13 -17.18
C GLY A 31 -12.51 26.94 -18.43
N ALA A 32 -11.65 27.91 -18.76
CA ALA A 32 -10.71 27.79 -19.87
C ALA A 32 -9.45 27.04 -19.42
N SER A 33 -8.99 26.07 -20.23
CA SER A 33 -7.78 25.30 -19.93
C SER A 33 -6.52 26.15 -20.00
N ILE A 34 -5.61 25.97 -19.03
CA ILE A 34 -4.35 26.72 -18.93
C ILE A 34 -3.19 25.86 -19.44
N ALA A 35 -2.72 26.16 -20.65
CA ALA A 35 -1.57 25.51 -21.25
C ALA A 35 -0.23 26.08 -20.76
N ALA A 36 0.82 25.25 -20.79
CA ALA A 36 2.19 25.62 -20.41
C ALA A 36 2.29 26.25 -19.01
N ALA A 37 1.51 25.75 -18.06
CA ALA A 37 1.71 26.00 -16.62
C ALA A 37 2.78 25.03 -16.11
N SER A 38 3.67 25.52 -15.24
CA SER A 38 4.66 24.68 -14.58
C SER A 38 4.02 24.02 -13.37
N VAL A 39 4.09 22.69 -13.31
CA VAL A 39 3.53 21.89 -12.23
C VAL A 39 4.67 21.18 -11.54
N THR A 40 4.86 21.43 -10.24
CA THR A 40 5.88 20.78 -9.41
C THR A 40 5.20 19.98 -8.33
N ILE A 41 5.49 18.69 -8.25
CA ILE A 41 5.08 17.82 -7.15
C ILE A 41 6.29 17.56 -6.25
N ARG A 42 6.13 17.71 -4.94
CA ARG A 42 7.19 17.56 -3.95
C ARG A 42 6.73 16.63 -2.82
N GLY A 43 7.49 15.57 -2.55
CA GLY A 43 7.24 14.69 -1.42
C GLY A 43 7.65 15.34 -0.09
N VAL A 44 6.76 15.35 0.89
CA VAL A 44 6.98 16.00 2.20
C VAL A 44 8.06 15.26 3.00
N ASP A 45 8.06 13.92 2.96
CA ASP A 45 8.92 13.10 3.82
C ASP A 45 10.37 12.99 3.35
N ARG A 46 10.61 13.08 2.03
CA ARG A 46 11.92 12.86 1.39
C ARG A 46 12.44 14.05 0.61
N ASN A 47 11.64 15.11 0.49
CA ASN A 47 11.98 16.32 -0.23
C ASN A 47 12.29 16.12 -1.73
N GLN A 48 11.88 14.99 -2.30
CA GLN A 48 12.06 14.69 -3.71
C GLN A 48 11.01 15.46 -4.51
N SER A 49 11.42 16.09 -5.61
CA SER A 49 10.52 16.89 -6.44
C SER A 49 10.61 16.48 -7.91
N ALA A 50 9.47 16.44 -8.59
CA ALA A 50 9.38 16.31 -10.03
C ALA A 50 8.60 17.51 -10.60
N THR A 51 9.02 17.99 -11.76
CA THR A 51 8.37 19.11 -12.45
C THR A 51 7.97 18.68 -13.85
N THR A 52 6.77 19.05 -14.26
CA THR A 52 6.24 18.89 -15.61
C THR A 52 5.54 20.17 -16.05
N THR A 53 5.10 20.22 -17.30
CA THR A 53 4.34 21.35 -17.86
C THR A 53 3.02 20.87 -18.43
N THR A 54 1.96 21.67 -18.30
CA THR A 54 0.66 21.32 -18.89
C THR A 54 0.67 21.36 -20.41
N ASP A 55 -0.09 20.46 -21.03
CA ASP A 55 -0.32 20.42 -22.47
C ASP A 55 -1.32 21.49 -22.94
N GLU A 56 -1.65 21.50 -24.24
CA GLU A 56 -2.62 22.44 -24.84
C GLU A 56 -4.04 22.33 -24.26
N ARG A 57 -4.38 21.21 -23.63
CA ARG A 57 -5.65 20.97 -22.95
C ARG A 57 -5.54 21.20 -21.43
N GLY A 58 -4.45 21.81 -20.97
CA GLY A 58 -4.20 22.07 -19.55
C GLY A 58 -3.93 20.82 -18.72
N ARG A 59 -3.64 19.67 -19.34
CA ARG A 59 -3.44 18.41 -18.62
C ARG A 59 -1.98 18.17 -18.26
N PHE A 60 -1.76 17.51 -17.13
CA PHE A 60 -0.45 17.07 -16.67
C PHE A 60 -0.51 15.64 -16.12
N ARG A 61 0.65 14.99 -16.02
CA ARG A 61 0.77 13.66 -15.43
C ARG A 61 2.16 13.42 -14.82
N PHE A 62 2.17 12.81 -13.64
CA PHE A 62 3.32 12.24 -12.96
C PHE A 62 3.10 10.74 -12.78
N LEU A 63 4.11 9.96 -13.16
CA LEU A 63 4.08 8.50 -13.05
C LEU A 63 5.07 8.05 -11.99
N TYR A 64 4.80 6.88 -11.39
CA TYR A 64 5.71 6.19 -10.47
C TYR A 64 6.10 6.98 -9.22
N LEU A 65 5.14 7.72 -8.64
CA LEU A 65 5.38 8.42 -7.38
C LEU A 65 5.32 7.42 -6.22
N PRO A 66 6.32 7.40 -5.32
CA PRO A 66 6.24 6.61 -4.09
C PRO A 66 5.00 6.98 -3.26
N VAL A 67 4.44 6.02 -2.53
CA VAL A 67 3.37 6.25 -1.55
C VAL A 67 3.81 7.27 -0.50
N GLY A 68 2.91 8.16 -0.10
CA GLY A 68 3.16 9.16 0.96
C GLY A 68 2.46 10.50 0.75
N SER A 69 2.87 11.49 1.53
CA SER A 69 2.33 12.86 1.48
C SER A 69 3.09 13.74 0.49
N TYR A 70 2.37 14.48 -0.33
CA TYR A 70 2.90 15.37 -1.36
C TYR A 70 2.28 16.75 -1.32
N GLU A 71 3.04 17.72 -1.80
CA GLU A 71 2.59 19.07 -2.11
C GLU A 71 2.73 19.30 -3.62
N LEU A 72 1.62 19.66 -4.26
CA LEU A 72 1.55 20.00 -5.67
C LEU A 72 1.44 21.52 -5.81
N ARG A 73 2.41 22.13 -6.49
CA ARG A 73 2.45 23.56 -6.78
C ARG A 73 2.29 23.80 -8.27
N VAL A 74 1.41 24.70 -8.63
CA VAL A 74 1.21 25.15 -10.01
C VAL A 74 1.60 26.61 -10.12
N ASP A 75 2.42 26.92 -11.12
CA ASP A 75 2.89 28.26 -11.43
C ASP A 75 2.66 28.60 -12.91
N LYS A 76 2.03 29.76 -13.15
CA LYS A 76 1.83 30.31 -14.48
C LYS A 76 1.90 31.84 -14.42
N PRO A 77 2.74 32.49 -15.24
CA PRO A 77 2.77 33.95 -15.33
C PRO A 77 1.38 34.52 -15.66
N GLY A 78 0.94 35.52 -14.90
CA GLY A 78 -0.40 36.12 -15.01
C GLY A 78 -1.46 35.51 -14.08
N PHE A 79 -1.16 34.38 -13.43
CA PHE A 79 -2.02 33.73 -12.46
C PHE A 79 -1.37 33.71 -11.08
N ALA A 80 -2.20 33.66 -10.03
CA ALA A 80 -1.75 33.41 -8.68
C ALA A 80 -1.26 31.96 -8.56
N PRO A 81 -0.10 31.69 -7.94
CA PRO A 81 0.36 30.33 -7.72
C PRO A 81 -0.62 29.59 -6.80
N THR A 82 -0.92 28.35 -7.17
CA THR A 82 -1.86 27.48 -6.45
C THR A 82 -1.12 26.28 -5.89
N THR A 83 -1.35 25.97 -4.62
CA THR A 83 -0.77 24.80 -3.94
C THR A 83 -1.88 23.88 -3.44
N ALA A 84 -1.73 22.57 -3.66
CA ALA A 84 -2.62 21.52 -3.15
C ALA A 84 -1.83 20.46 -2.37
N LYS A 85 -2.41 19.92 -1.30
CA LYS A 85 -1.83 18.80 -0.54
C LYS A 85 -2.46 17.49 -1.00
N LEU A 86 -1.65 16.48 -1.25
CA LEU A 86 -2.06 15.16 -1.73
C LEU A 86 -1.55 14.08 -0.77
N THR A 87 -2.36 13.04 -0.56
CA THR A 87 -1.88 11.78 0.03
C THR A 87 -2.03 10.70 -1.02
N LEU A 88 -0.92 10.06 -1.39
CA LEU A 88 -0.89 9.03 -2.42
C LEU A 88 -0.78 7.66 -1.79
N SER A 89 -1.70 6.77 -2.16
CA SER A 89 -1.75 5.37 -1.75
C SER A 89 -1.26 4.43 -2.86
N VAL A 90 -0.93 3.20 -2.50
CA VAL A 90 -0.43 2.19 -3.44
C VAL A 90 -1.44 1.89 -4.55
N GLY A 91 -0.98 1.86 -5.80
CA GLY A 91 -1.82 1.57 -6.96
C GLY A 91 -2.89 2.64 -7.26
N GLN A 92 -2.87 3.78 -6.55
CA GLN A 92 -3.82 4.87 -6.75
C GLN A 92 -3.52 5.64 -8.03
N THR A 93 -4.57 5.96 -8.79
CA THR A 93 -4.52 6.94 -9.88
C THR A 93 -5.41 8.12 -9.51
N LEU A 94 -4.78 9.20 -9.03
CA LEU A 94 -5.47 10.39 -8.58
C LEU A 94 -5.54 11.42 -9.71
N ASP A 95 -6.76 11.84 -10.08
CA ASP A 95 -6.97 12.98 -10.99
C ASP A 95 -7.33 14.23 -10.19
N VAL A 96 -6.48 15.25 -10.26
CA VAL A 96 -6.58 16.48 -9.47
C VAL A 96 -7.09 17.62 -10.35
N PRO A 97 -8.35 18.08 -10.17
CA PRO A 97 -8.81 19.31 -10.80
C PRO A 97 -8.17 20.51 -10.10
N ILE A 98 -7.57 21.43 -10.85
CA ILE A 98 -6.94 22.64 -10.30
C ILE A 98 -7.50 23.87 -10.99
N GLN A 99 -8.09 24.77 -10.21
CA GLN A 99 -8.51 26.07 -10.69
C GLN A 99 -7.51 27.15 -10.27
N MET A 100 -7.00 27.92 -11.23
CA MET A 100 -6.13 29.06 -10.98
C MET A 100 -6.89 30.37 -11.06
N SER A 101 -6.56 31.31 -10.16
CA SER A 101 -7.11 32.66 -10.16
C SER A 101 -6.15 33.63 -10.84
N VAL A 102 -6.69 34.62 -11.57
CA VAL A 102 -5.87 35.68 -12.18
C VAL A 102 -5.19 36.51 -11.09
N ALA A 103 -3.90 36.79 -11.23
CA ALA A 103 -3.15 37.54 -10.23
C ALA A 103 -3.57 39.02 -10.21
N SER A 104 -4.43 39.43 -9.27
CA SER A 104 -4.71 40.86 -8.99
C SER A 104 -3.80 41.42 -7.89
N VAL A 105 -3.32 40.55 -7.00
CA VAL A 105 -2.31 40.77 -5.94
C VAL A 105 -1.60 39.41 -5.74
N ILE A 106 -0.29 39.38 -5.48
CA ILE A 106 0.48 38.14 -5.24
C ILE A 106 -0.01 37.52 -3.92
N ALA A 107 -1.08 36.74 -3.98
CA ALA A 107 -1.60 35.94 -2.88
C ALA A 107 -1.59 34.48 -3.33
N GLU A 108 -0.95 33.62 -2.56
CA GLU A 108 -0.92 32.18 -2.80
C GLU A 108 -2.29 31.59 -2.45
N VAL A 109 -2.91 30.88 -3.40
CA VAL A 109 -4.18 30.19 -3.16
C VAL A 109 -3.86 28.78 -2.71
N LYS A 110 -4.15 28.48 -1.45
CA LYS A 110 -4.05 27.14 -0.90
C LYS A 110 -5.39 26.43 -1.09
N VAL A 111 -5.40 25.35 -1.85
CA VAL A 111 -6.55 24.47 -1.98
C VAL A 111 -6.59 23.59 -0.74
N GLU A 112 -7.50 23.88 0.18
CA GLU A 112 -7.76 23.10 1.40
C GLU A 112 -8.97 22.16 1.26
N GLU A 113 -9.61 22.09 0.09
CA GLU A 113 -10.64 21.07 -0.13
C GLU A 113 -10.00 19.67 -0.12
N ASP A 114 -10.56 18.77 0.69
CA ASP A 114 -10.29 17.35 0.62
C ASP A 114 -10.60 16.90 -0.82
N LEU A 115 -9.55 16.60 -1.58
CA LEU A 115 -9.70 16.07 -2.93
C LEU A 115 -10.60 14.82 -2.86
N PRO A 116 -11.47 14.61 -3.86
CA PRO A 116 -12.47 13.56 -3.80
C PRO A 116 -11.81 12.19 -3.53
N ILE A 117 -12.27 11.53 -2.48
CA ILE A 117 -11.82 10.18 -2.05
C ILE A 117 -12.03 9.13 -3.16
N ILE A 118 -12.90 9.43 -4.14
CA ILE A 118 -13.30 8.52 -5.20
C ILE A 118 -12.37 8.67 -6.41
N GLU A 119 -11.65 7.59 -6.72
CA GLU A 119 -10.87 7.46 -7.95
C GLU A 119 -11.81 7.21 -9.16
N LEU A 120 -12.29 8.27 -9.81
CA LEU A 120 -13.17 8.17 -10.99
C LEU A 120 -12.52 7.44 -12.18
N ALA A 121 -11.19 7.36 -12.22
CA ALA A 121 -10.44 6.71 -13.29
C ALA A 121 -10.33 5.17 -13.11
N ARG A 122 -10.72 4.64 -11.94
CA ARG A 122 -10.43 3.26 -11.56
C ARG A 122 -11.58 2.32 -11.90
N THR A 123 -11.28 1.26 -12.65
CA THR A 123 -12.26 0.22 -13.06
C THR A 123 -12.24 -1.01 -12.17
N GLN A 124 -11.33 -1.07 -11.19
CA GLN A 124 -11.15 -2.20 -10.28
C GLN A 124 -11.88 -1.99 -8.95
N VAL A 125 -12.31 -3.10 -8.36
CA VAL A 125 -12.87 -3.13 -7.00
C VAL A 125 -11.73 -3.43 -6.06
N SER A 126 -11.34 -2.43 -5.27
CA SER A 126 -10.20 -2.53 -4.36
C SER A 126 -10.40 -1.65 -3.15
N GLU A 127 -9.73 -2.01 -2.07
CA GLU A 127 -9.68 -1.20 -0.84
C GLU A 127 -8.25 -1.18 -0.32
N THR A 128 -7.84 -0.03 0.20
CA THR A 128 -6.53 0.17 0.80
C THR A 128 -6.69 0.19 2.32
N ILE A 129 -5.96 -0.67 3.01
CA ILE A 129 -5.84 -0.65 4.46
C ILE A 129 -4.74 0.36 4.81
N ALA A 130 -5.15 1.47 5.41
CA ALA A 130 -4.29 2.61 5.67
C ALA A 130 -3.30 2.36 6.82
N PRO A 131 -2.19 3.12 6.90
CA PRO A 131 -1.19 2.94 7.96
C PRO A 131 -1.77 3.01 9.38
N GLN A 132 -2.76 3.87 9.60
CA GLN A 132 -3.43 3.99 10.89
C GLN A 132 -4.21 2.72 11.25
N GLU A 133 -4.83 2.05 10.29
CA GLU A 133 -5.57 0.80 10.51
C GLU A 133 -4.61 -0.35 10.81
N VAL A 134 -3.49 -0.41 10.09
CA VAL A 134 -2.40 -1.37 10.36
C VAL A 134 -1.88 -1.25 11.78
N ASP A 135 -1.70 -0.02 12.26
CA ASP A 135 -1.12 0.26 13.57
C ASP A 135 -2.11 0.20 14.75
N SER A 136 -3.38 0.51 14.52
CA SER A 136 -4.36 0.68 15.61
C SER A 136 -5.32 -0.49 15.80
N LEU A 137 -5.53 -1.33 14.78
CA LEU A 137 -6.49 -2.40 14.86
C LEU A 137 -5.93 -3.63 15.61
N PRO A 138 -6.74 -4.23 16.50
CA PRO A 138 -6.29 -5.35 17.30
C PRO A 138 -6.13 -6.61 16.44
N LEU A 139 -4.90 -7.12 16.35
CA LEU A 139 -4.56 -8.33 15.60
C LEU A 139 -4.21 -9.49 16.53
N ASN A 140 -5.14 -10.43 16.68
CA ASN A 140 -4.88 -11.64 17.44
C ASN A 140 -3.93 -12.57 16.66
N GLY A 141 -2.71 -12.72 17.14
CA GLY A 141 -1.65 -13.46 16.43
C GLY A 141 -0.77 -12.60 15.51
N ARG A 142 -1.06 -11.29 15.40
CA ARG A 142 -0.24 -10.29 14.70
C ARG A 142 0.06 -10.64 13.24
N ASN A 143 -0.93 -11.20 12.55
CA ASN A 143 -0.90 -11.41 11.11
C ASN A 143 -1.60 -10.23 10.40
N TYR A 144 -0.88 -9.46 9.60
CA TYR A 144 -1.45 -8.30 8.90
C TYR A 144 -2.56 -8.68 7.90
N LEU A 145 -2.52 -9.91 7.36
CA LEU A 145 -3.54 -10.39 6.41
C LEU A 145 -4.94 -10.51 7.04
N ASP A 146 -5.04 -10.55 8.38
CA ASP A 146 -6.35 -10.52 9.04
C ASP A 146 -7.06 -9.18 8.84
N LEU A 147 -6.33 -8.09 8.56
CA LEU A 147 -6.93 -6.80 8.22
C LEU A 147 -7.55 -6.80 6.81
N ALA A 148 -7.14 -7.70 5.92
CA ALA A 148 -7.78 -7.84 4.61
C ALA A 148 -9.25 -8.28 4.74
N LEU A 149 -9.67 -8.81 5.89
CA LEU A 149 -11.06 -9.17 6.17
C LEU A 149 -11.99 -7.97 6.35
N LEU A 150 -11.44 -6.77 6.47
CA LEU A 150 -12.22 -5.52 6.45
C LEU A 150 -12.75 -5.24 5.05
N VAL A 151 -12.08 -5.77 4.02
CA VAL A 151 -12.41 -5.54 2.62
C VAL A 151 -13.60 -6.41 2.20
N PRO A 152 -14.65 -5.83 1.61
CA PRO A 152 -15.81 -6.57 1.11
C PRO A 152 -15.42 -7.67 0.12
N GLY A 153 -16.03 -8.85 0.28
CA GLY A 153 -15.75 -10.00 -0.57
C GLY A 153 -14.47 -10.76 -0.20
N VAL A 154 -13.75 -10.33 0.83
CA VAL A 154 -12.66 -11.10 1.44
C VAL A 154 -13.19 -11.91 2.61
N SER A 155 -12.83 -13.18 2.67
CA SER A 155 -13.22 -14.08 3.76
C SER A 155 -12.05 -14.96 4.18
N ARG A 156 -12.11 -15.49 5.41
CA ARG A 156 -11.14 -16.50 5.84
C ARG A 156 -11.35 -17.77 5.02
N THR A 157 -10.27 -18.36 4.58
CA THR A 157 -10.32 -19.67 3.90
C THR A 157 -10.82 -20.72 4.87
N ASN A 158 -11.72 -21.57 4.40
CA ASN A 158 -12.17 -22.72 5.17
C ASN A 158 -11.03 -23.76 5.23
N THR A 159 -10.32 -23.83 6.36
CA THR A 159 -9.24 -24.79 6.58
C THR A 159 -9.73 -26.19 6.95
N GLY A 160 -11.04 -26.39 7.14
CA GLY A 160 -11.63 -27.70 7.47
C GLY A 160 -11.50 -28.75 6.35
N ASN A 161 -11.04 -28.36 5.16
CA ASN A 161 -10.77 -29.24 4.02
C ASN A 161 -9.28 -29.32 3.65
N ASN A 162 -8.38 -28.66 4.39
CA ASN A 162 -6.99 -28.42 3.98
C ASN A 162 -5.98 -29.33 4.69
N GLU A 163 -6.42 -30.26 5.53
CA GLU A 163 -5.55 -31.24 6.20
C GLU A 163 -4.95 -32.31 5.25
N ARG A 164 -5.18 -32.20 3.93
CA ARG A 164 -4.81 -33.26 2.97
C ARG A 164 -3.52 -33.04 2.18
N PHE A 165 -2.83 -31.91 2.38
CA PHE A 165 -1.46 -31.70 1.86
C PHE A 165 -0.52 -31.44 3.04
N ALA A 166 0.13 -32.50 3.52
CA ALA A 166 1.12 -32.42 4.60
C ALA A 166 2.48 -31.85 4.14
N GLU A 167 2.67 -31.67 2.83
CA GLU A 167 3.97 -31.38 2.22
C GLU A 167 4.24 -29.88 2.00
N THR A 168 3.21 -29.04 1.99
CA THR A 168 3.33 -27.58 2.01
C THR A 168 2.55 -27.08 3.21
N SER A 169 3.24 -26.54 4.23
CA SER A 169 2.64 -26.22 5.52
C SER A 169 1.40 -25.33 5.37
N ALA A 170 0.20 -25.92 5.46
CA ALA A 170 -1.02 -25.18 5.71
C ALA A 170 -0.95 -24.68 7.16
N VAL A 171 -0.48 -23.45 7.36
CA VAL A 171 -0.54 -22.83 8.68
C VAL A 171 -2.02 -22.57 8.98
N PRO A 172 -2.59 -23.12 10.08
CA PRO A 172 -3.97 -22.84 10.45
C PRO A 172 -4.19 -21.32 10.57
N GLY A 173 -5.21 -20.79 9.88
CA GLY A 173 -5.51 -19.36 9.87
C GLY A 173 -4.84 -18.55 8.74
N THR A 174 -4.06 -19.18 7.86
CA THR A 174 -3.36 -18.49 6.77
C THR A 174 -4.00 -18.79 5.43
N GLY A 175 -4.83 -17.87 4.98
CA GLY A 175 -5.43 -17.92 3.66
C GLY A 175 -6.68 -17.07 3.66
N ILE A 176 -6.68 -16.04 2.85
CA ILE A 176 -7.91 -15.31 2.51
C ILE A 176 -8.49 -15.91 1.23
N SER A 177 -9.80 -15.89 1.09
CA SER A 177 -10.50 -16.12 -0.16
C SER A 177 -11.07 -14.78 -0.59
N VAL A 178 -10.75 -14.36 -1.81
CA VAL A 178 -11.23 -13.10 -2.37
C VAL A 178 -12.27 -13.42 -3.44
N ALA A 179 -13.41 -12.74 -3.39
CA ALA A 179 -14.54 -12.91 -4.30
C ALA A 179 -15.01 -14.38 -4.45
N GLY A 180 -14.89 -15.18 -3.38
CA GLY A 180 -15.29 -16.58 -3.34
C GLY A 180 -14.38 -17.54 -4.11
N GLN A 181 -13.21 -17.10 -4.57
CA GLN A 181 -12.22 -17.93 -5.25
C GLN A 181 -11.36 -18.74 -4.28
N ARG A 182 -10.63 -19.73 -4.79
CA ARG A 182 -9.66 -20.49 -3.99
C ARG A 182 -8.56 -19.57 -3.48
N ASN A 183 -8.08 -19.80 -2.27
CA ASN A 183 -6.99 -19.04 -1.65
C ASN A 183 -5.66 -19.11 -2.43
N LEU A 184 -5.42 -20.21 -3.14
CA LEU A 184 -4.28 -20.41 -4.05
C LEU A 184 -4.38 -19.53 -5.31
N GLY A 185 -5.57 -18.99 -5.60
CA GLY A 185 -5.80 -18.10 -6.73
C GLY A 185 -5.45 -16.63 -6.43
N ASN A 186 -4.98 -16.32 -5.22
CA ASN A 186 -4.62 -14.96 -4.85
C ASN A 186 -3.15 -14.67 -5.17
N GLY A 187 -2.88 -13.46 -5.67
CA GLY A 187 -1.53 -12.93 -5.77
C GLY A 187 -1.15 -12.17 -4.50
N PHE A 188 0.08 -12.35 -4.03
CA PHE A 188 0.69 -11.54 -2.98
C PHE A 188 1.89 -10.82 -3.57
N VAL A 189 1.91 -9.49 -3.48
CA VAL A 189 2.97 -8.64 -4.00
C VAL A 189 3.48 -7.78 -2.87
N VAL A 190 4.79 -7.68 -2.73
CA VAL A 190 5.46 -6.86 -1.72
C VAL A 190 6.46 -5.98 -2.45
N ASP A 191 6.29 -4.67 -2.32
CA ASP A 191 7.12 -3.65 -2.97
C ASP A 191 7.30 -3.87 -4.48
N GLY A 192 6.27 -4.40 -5.14
CA GLY A 192 6.24 -4.66 -6.57
C GLY A 192 6.78 -6.04 -7.01
N LEU A 193 7.22 -6.89 -6.08
CA LEU A 193 7.69 -8.25 -6.36
C LEU A 193 6.71 -9.30 -5.85
N SER A 194 6.60 -10.42 -6.58
CA SER A 194 5.81 -11.58 -6.13
C SER A 194 6.34 -12.09 -4.79
N ALA A 195 5.44 -12.22 -3.84
CA ALA A 195 5.66 -12.83 -2.52
C ALA A 195 4.82 -14.10 -2.36
N ASN A 196 4.34 -14.70 -3.45
CA ASN A 196 3.73 -16.03 -3.44
C ASN A 196 4.80 -17.11 -3.17
N ASP A 197 4.43 -18.13 -2.39
CA ASP A 197 5.17 -19.37 -2.27
C ASP A 197 5.08 -20.16 -3.59
N ASP A 198 6.22 -20.53 -4.18
CA ASP A 198 6.23 -21.18 -5.49
C ASP A 198 5.63 -22.60 -5.52
N ALA A 199 5.51 -23.28 -4.37
CA ALA A 199 4.99 -24.63 -4.28
C ALA A 199 3.49 -24.68 -3.96
N ALA A 200 2.99 -23.72 -3.18
CA ALA A 200 1.62 -23.65 -2.71
C ALA A 200 0.84 -22.45 -3.25
N ASP A 201 1.46 -21.50 -3.95
CA ASP A 201 0.87 -20.22 -4.38
C ASP A 201 0.19 -19.43 -3.22
N LEU A 202 0.56 -19.71 -1.96
CA LEU A 202 0.12 -18.99 -0.76
C LEU A 202 1.03 -17.78 -0.49
N ALA A 203 0.74 -16.97 0.53
CA ALA A 203 1.69 -15.95 0.99
C ALA A 203 2.99 -16.63 1.45
N GLY A 204 4.09 -16.41 0.72
CA GLY A 204 5.38 -17.08 0.92
C GLY A 204 6.24 -16.45 2.01
N THR A 205 5.90 -15.26 2.49
CA THR A 205 6.60 -14.64 3.63
C THR A 205 5.61 -13.86 4.49
N PHE A 206 5.72 -14.05 5.81
CA PHE A 206 4.92 -13.32 6.79
C PHE A 206 5.70 -12.15 7.34
N PHE A 207 5.12 -10.96 7.23
CA PHE A 207 5.67 -9.74 7.81
C PHE A 207 4.96 -9.42 9.12
N SER A 208 5.72 -8.87 10.07
CA SER A 208 5.10 -8.22 11.24
C SER A 208 4.36 -6.97 10.78
N PRO A 209 3.25 -6.58 11.43
CA PRO A 209 2.53 -5.36 11.10
C PRO A 209 3.42 -4.11 11.08
N GLU A 210 4.47 -4.05 11.90
CA GLU A 210 5.39 -2.91 11.95
C GLU A 210 6.27 -2.75 10.71
N VAL A 211 6.38 -3.79 9.87
CA VAL A 211 7.08 -3.69 8.57
C VAL A 211 6.16 -3.13 7.49
N ILE A 212 4.85 -3.24 7.68
CA ILE A 212 3.86 -2.82 6.70
C ILE A 212 3.61 -1.31 6.87
N HIS A 213 3.69 -0.56 5.78
CA HIS A 213 3.22 0.82 5.74
C HIS A 213 1.70 0.81 5.48
N GLU A 214 1.31 0.22 4.35
CA GLU A 214 -0.07 0.03 3.95
C GLU A 214 -0.14 -1.16 2.99
N PHE A 215 -1.34 -1.65 2.74
CA PHE A 215 -1.54 -2.61 1.66
C PHE A 215 -2.91 -2.45 1.05
N GLN A 216 -2.99 -2.80 -0.23
CA GLN A 216 -4.21 -2.76 -1.01
C GLN A 216 -4.66 -4.16 -1.35
N VAL A 217 -5.96 -4.39 -1.22
CA VAL A 217 -6.60 -5.62 -1.66
C VAL A 217 -7.42 -5.31 -2.90
N ILE A 218 -7.07 -5.94 -4.01
CA ILE A 218 -7.78 -5.86 -5.28
C ILE A 218 -8.65 -7.10 -5.40
N ALA A 219 -9.96 -6.91 -5.32
CA ALA A 219 -10.93 -7.99 -5.38
C ALA A 219 -11.38 -8.33 -6.81
N SER A 220 -11.33 -7.36 -7.74
CA SER A 220 -11.72 -7.57 -9.14
C SER A 220 -11.19 -6.47 -10.07
N GLY A 221 -11.07 -6.76 -11.36
CA GLY A 221 -10.83 -5.75 -12.42
C GLY A 221 -9.37 -5.31 -12.64
N GLY A 222 -8.47 -5.51 -11.67
CA GLY A 222 -7.05 -5.10 -11.75
C GLY A 222 -6.02 -6.24 -11.88
N ILE A 223 -6.46 -7.49 -12.02
CA ILE A 223 -5.59 -8.68 -11.97
C ILE A 223 -4.61 -8.84 -13.14
N ALA A 224 -4.81 -8.13 -14.26
CA ALA A 224 -4.00 -8.29 -15.47
C ALA A 224 -2.58 -7.73 -15.36
N GLU A 225 -2.37 -6.67 -14.56
CA GLU A 225 -1.05 -6.08 -14.34
C GLU A 225 -0.17 -6.90 -13.39
N PHE A 226 -0.80 -7.73 -12.55
CA PHE A 226 -0.11 -8.60 -11.60
C PHE A 226 0.14 -10.01 -12.16
N GLY A 227 -0.75 -10.50 -13.04
CA GLY A 227 -0.68 -11.87 -13.54
C GLY A 227 -0.82 -12.92 -12.43
N ARG A 228 -0.95 -14.20 -12.81
CA ARG A 228 -1.05 -15.36 -11.88
C ARG A 228 -2.08 -15.25 -10.74
N ALA A 229 -3.02 -14.31 -10.79
CA ALA A 229 -4.08 -14.11 -9.81
C ALA A 229 -5.45 -14.26 -10.50
N SER A 230 -6.23 -15.27 -10.07
CA SER A 230 -7.61 -15.50 -10.52
C SER A 230 -8.66 -15.16 -9.46
N GLY A 231 -8.23 -15.00 -8.20
CA GLY A 231 -9.02 -14.52 -7.07
C GLY A 231 -8.87 -13.01 -6.87
N GLY A 232 -7.96 -12.62 -5.99
CA GLY A 232 -7.60 -11.22 -5.76
C GLY A 232 -6.09 -11.02 -5.66
N VAL A 233 -5.67 -9.78 -5.54
CA VAL A 233 -4.26 -9.42 -5.31
C VAL A 233 -4.15 -8.64 -4.01
N VAL A 234 -3.18 -8.99 -3.17
CA VAL A 234 -2.77 -8.20 -2.02
C VAL A 234 -1.44 -7.55 -2.37
N ASN A 235 -1.47 -6.23 -2.60
CA ASN A 235 -0.31 -5.42 -2.92
C ASN A 235 0.15 -4.65 -1.69
N VAL A 236 1.32 -5.01 -1.16
CA VAL A 236 1.85 -4.55 0.11
C VAL A 236 2.98 -3.56 -0.14
N VAL A 237 2.96 -2.45 0.59
CA VAL A 237 4.08 -1.50 0.65
C VAL A 237 4.69 -1.54 2.04
N THR A 238 6.00 -1.75 2.10
CA THR A 238 6.72 -1.77 3.37
C THR A 238 7.11 -0.37 3.82
N GLN A 239 7.38 -0.23 5.12
CA GLN A 239 7.90 1.01 5.68
C GLN A 239 9.26 1.34 5.06
N SER A 240 9.46 2.62 4.76
CA SER A 240 10.69 3.13 4.16
C SER A 240 11.14 4.40 4.88
N GLY A 241 12.45 4.62 5.00
CA GLY A 241 12.98 5.74 5.78
C GLY A 241 12.60 7.12 5.24
N THR A 242 12.52 8.07 6.16
CA THR A 242 12.17 9.49 5.92
C THR A 242 13.31 10.40 6.39
N ASN A 243 13.19 11.70 6.14
CA ASN A 243 14.10 12.69 6.73
C ASN A 243 13.99 12.82 8.25
N ASP A 244 12.92 12.30 8.84
CA ASP A 244 12.74 12.21 10.27
C ASP A 244 13.12 10.82 10.78
N TRP A 245 13.72 10.80 11.97
CA TRP A 245 14.00 9.57 12.69
C TRP A 245 12.73 9.01 13.30
N ARG A 246 12.45 7.74 13.02
CA ARG A 246 11.28 7.01 13.50
C ARG A 246 11.74 5.63 13.95
N GLY A 247 11.08 5.07 14.95
CA GLY A 247 11.36 3.71 15.38
C GLY A 247 10.25 3.20 16.29
N LYS A 248 10.09 1.89 16.32
CA LYS A 248 9.13 1.19 17.17
C LYS A 248 9.88 0.16 18.00
N LEU A 249 9.51 0.03 19.27
CA LEU A 249 9.89 -1.09 20.13
C LEU A 249 8.59 -1.71 20.63
N TYR A 250 8.46 -3.02 20.51
CA TYR A 250 7.21 -3.70 20.86
C TYR A 250 7.44 -5.03 21.57
N GLY A 251 6.44 -5.41 22.37
CA GLY A 251 6.43 -6.65 23.13
C GLY A 251 4.99 -7.05 23.47
N PHE A 252 4.59 -8.24 23.03
CA PHE A 252 3.27 -8.82 23.20
C PHE A 252 3.40 -10.18 23.88
N LEU A 253 2.52 -10.43 24.84
CA LEU A 253 2.42 -11.68 25.55
C LEU A 253 0.99 -12.21 25.46
N ARG A 254 0.85 -13.41 24.95
CA ARG A 254 -0.36 -14.22 25.06
C ARG A 254 -0.08 -15.40 25.98
N ASN A 255 -0.93 -15.63 26.97
CA ASN A 255 -0.71 -16.68 27.95
C ASN A 255 -1.99 -17.45 28.22
N GLN A 256 -1.92 -18.78 28.14
CA GLN A 256 -3.01 -19.71 28.42
C GLN A 256 -3.70 -19.52 29.78
N ARG A 257 -3.02 -18.89 30.76
CA ARG A 257 -3.58 -18.59 32.08
C ARG A 257 -4.51 -17.38 32.05
N LEU A 258 -4.31 -16.46 31.10
CA LEU A 258 -5.12 -15.26 30.89
C LEU A 258 -6.24 -15.51 29.87
N ASP A 259 -6.07 -16.49 28.98
CA ASP A 259 -7.06 -16.83 27.95
C ASP A 259 -8.30 -17.55 28.54
N ALA A 260 -9.48 -17.17 28.05
CA ALA A 260 -10.72 -17.88 28.33
C ALA A 260 -10.74 -19.26 27.64
N THR A 261 -11.45 -20.22 28.23
CA THR A 261 -11.60 -21.56 27.64
C THR A 261 -12.64 -21.53 26.51
N ASN A 262 -12.26 -22.01 25.32
CA ASN A 262 -13.19 -22.11 24.19
C ASN A 262 -14.40 -22.98 24.57
N ILE A 263 -15.61 -22.52 24.24
CA ILE A 263 -16.86 -23.23 24.50
C ILE A 263 -16.95 -24.54 23.70
N PHE A 264 -16.30 -24.63 22.56
CA PHE A 264 -16.31 -25.84 21.72
C PHE A 264 -15.09 -26.73 21.97
N ALA A 265 -14.27 -26.44 22.98
CA ALA A 265 -13.13 -27.29 23.31
C ALA A 265 -13.59 -28.68 23.79
N ALA A 266 -12.83 -29.71 23.40
CA ALA A 266 -13.05 -31.07 23.85
C ALA A 266 -13.05 -31.14 25.39
N ALA A 267 -13.93 -31.96 25.96
CA ALA A 267 -13.92 -32.26 27.38
C ALA A 267 -12.90 -33.37 27.65
N ASP A 268 -12.10 -33.19 28.69
CA ASP A 268 -11.24 -34.24 29.22
C ASP A 268 -12.12 -35.39 29.72
N PRO A 269 -11.96 -36.63 29.19
CA PRO A 269 -12.76 -37.78 29.61
C PRO A 269 -12.66 -38.12 31.10
N ALA A 270 -11.54 -37.79 31.74
CA ALA A 270 -11.29 -38.13 33.15
C ALA A 270 -11.85 -37.07 34.12
N THR A 271 -11.84 -35.80 33.74
CA THR A 271 -12.22 -34.69 34.63
C THR A 271 -13.52 -33.99 34.24
N GLY A 272 -14.05 -34.26 33.05
CA GLY A 272 -15.23 -33.59 32.48
C GLY A 272 -15.02 -32.10 32.18
N LYS A 273 -13.82 -31.55 32.46
CA LYS A 273 -13.48 -30.14 32.22
C LYS A 273 -13.05 -29.97 30.77
N ARG A 274 -13.39 -28.81 30.19
CA ARG A 274 -12.91 -28.45 28.85
C ARG A 274 -11.40 -28.29 28.84
N ILE A 275 -10.74 -28.97 27.90
CA ILE A 275 -9.30 -28.91 27.69
C ILE A 275 -8.96 -27.52 27.17
N ARG A 276 -8.15 -26.78 27.92
CA ARG A 276 -7.66 -25.47 27.49
C ARG A 276 -6.59 -25.63 26.41
N SER A 277 -6.59 -24.73 25.43
CA SER A 277 -5.50 -24.65 24.45
C SER A 277 -4.22 -24.25 25.17
N PRO A 278 -3.14 -25.06 25.12
CA PRO A 278 -1.89 -24.75 25.79
C PRO A 278 -1.05 -23.76 24.95
N LEU A 279 -1.58 -22.55 24.73
CA LEU A 279 -0.91 -21.51 23.94
C LEU A 279 -0.30 -20.46 24.85
N THR A 280 1.03 -20.39 24.88
CA THR A 280 1.78 -19.26 25.46
C THR A 280 2.77 -18.76 24.42
N GLN A 281 2.66 -17.48 24.06
CA GLN A 281 3.43 -16.87 22.98
C GLN A 281 3.92 -15.49 23.41
N GLY A 282 5.23 -15.26 23.25
CA GLY A 282 5.82 -13.93 23.32
C GLY A 282 6.24 -13.48 21.92
N GLN A 283 5.88 -12.26 21.53
CA GLN A 283 6.33 -11.63 20.30
C GLN A 283 6.92 -10.27 20.62
N TYR A 284 8.17 -10.03 20.26
CA TYR A 284 8.86 -8.77 20.53
C TYR A 284 9.78 -8.43 19.37
N GLY A 285 10.08 -7.15 19.23
CA GLY A 285 10.94 -6.68 18.16
C GLY A 285 11.11 -5.18 18.20
N ALA A 286 11.94 -4.69 17.29
CA ALA A 286 12.18 -3.27 17.11
C ALA A 286 12.33 -2.95 15.62
N SER A 287 11.99 -1.72 15.24
CA SER A 287 12.27 -1.15 13.93
C SER A 287 12.84 0.25 14.10
N ALA A 288 13.64 0.68 13.11
CA ALA A 288 14.18 2.04 13.04
C ALA A 288 14.26 2.45 11.56
N GLY A 289 13.96 3.71 11.29
CA GLY A 289 14.06 4.33 9.98
C GLY A 289 14.45 5.80 10.14
N GLY A 290 15.13 6.35 9.15
CA GLY A 290 15.63 7.72 9.20
C GLY A 290 16.68 8.02 8.13
N PRO A 291 17.20 9.25 8.05
CA PRO A 291 18.15 9.60 7.00
C PRO A 291 19.57 9.15 7.36
N LEU A 292 20.21 8.40 6.47
CA LEU A 292 21.68 8.27 6.43
C LEU A 292 22.30 9.56 5.90
N ARG A 293 21.66 10.13 4.86
CA ARG A 293 21.96 11.43 4.28
C ARG A 293 20.65 12.09 3.89
N ARG A 294 20.34 13.23 4.52
CA ARG A 294 19.10 13.98 4.26
C ARG A 294 18.87 14.19 2.77
N ASP A 295 17.61 14.04 2.37
CA ASP A 295 17.10 14.17 1.01
C ASP A 295 17.71 13.21 -0.04
N ARG A 296 18.51 12.23 0.38
CA ARG A 296 19.27 11.37 -0.56
C ARG A 296 19.32 9.90 -0.20
N ALA A 297 19.54 9.56 1.07
CA ALA A 297 19.72 8.17 1.50
C ALA A 297 19.07 7.95 2.87
N PHE A 298 18.32 6.86 2.99
CA PHE A 298 17.47 6.55 4.13
C PHE A 298 17.68 5.09 4.57
N LEU A 299 17.51 4.84 5.86
CA LEU A 299 17.42 3.53 6.51
C LEU A 299 16.03 2.93 6.33
#